data_AF-A0A381EKN6-F1
#
_entry.id   AF-A0A381EKN6-F1
#
_cell.length_a   1.000
_cell.length_b   1.000
_cell.length_c   1.000
_cell.angle_alpha   90.00
_cell.angle_beta   90.00
_cell.angle_gamma   90.00
#
_symmetry.space_group_name_H-M   'P 1'
#
loop_
_entity.id
_entity.type
_entity.pdbx_description
1 polymer ?
#
loop_
_entity_poly.entity_id
_entity_poly.type
_entity_poly.pdbx_seq_one_letter_code
_entity_poly.pdbx_strand_id
1 'polypeptide(L)'
;MLKSLHTIKLIGAYLREKGILKQEIISIEDIYQFFIYLKQNPNSFYTLYIYNYLFHFISSDEVAKRKTSARVFEDLLASIFDAEVADNQKRFNLKFCVDDYFVNVKDKIASNRREKADVIFSNHYAFSVKTLIAKNTEINMGSFEKRVLFDGLRVDNYLSERKSSEGAGIGSKPQFLKLLKLIETLSSYEIFVEKFNKMAEFIYNNDLLLAIKNNEKMELYFFTGSEIVALFKAKSKDKENFLSIINRYEGNSLRIDRNALIKACKRSALLDFSHLNHSVMNLINQFDYKLHKSYVEYFKDKNSKNELFEDLEALFDYFDTHFKELN
;
A
#
# COMPACT_ATOMS: atom_id res chain seq x y z
N MET A 1 7.19 13.78 -13.59
CA MET A 1 6.86 13.89 -12.15
C MET A 1 5.67 14.82 -12.02
N LEU A 2 4.63 14.45 -11.28
CA LEU A 2 3.48 15.35 -11.03
C LEU A 2 4.00 16.60 -10.30
N LYS A 3 3.65 17.81 -10.76
CA LYS A 3 4.11 19.07 -10.15
C LYS A 3 3.80 19.11 -8.65
N SER A 4 2.63 18.60 -8.25
CA SER A 4 2.20 18.50 -6.87
C SER A 4 3.09 17.62 -5.98
N LEU A 5 3.82 16.63 -6.53
CA LEU A 5 4.80 15.85 -5.76
C LEU A 5 6.01 16.69 -5.32
N HIS A 6 6.37 17.72 -6.09
CA HIS A 6 7.43 18.64 -5.69
C HIS A 6 7.03 19.41 -4.42
N THR A 7 5.79 19.92 -4.39
CA THR A 7 5.23 20.58 -3.20
C THR A 7 5.15 19.61 -2.02
N ILE A 8 4.70 18.37 -2.24
CA ILE A 8 4.67 17.33 -1.20
C ILE A 8 6.08 17.07 -0.62
N LYS A 9 7.12 17.06 -1.46
CA LYS A 9 8.51 16.92 -1.00
C LYS A 9 8.96 18.11 -0.15
N LEU A 10 8.59 19.34 -0.53
CA LEU A 10 8.87 20.54 0.27
C LEU A 10 8.17 20.49 1.63
N ILE A 11 6.91 20.05 1.67
CA ILE A 11 6.16 19.84 2.91
C ILE A 11 6.88 18.80 3.79
N GLY A 12 7.29 17.67 3.21
CA GLY A 12 8.04 16.63 3.94
C GLY A 12 9.38 17.11 4.51
N ALA A 13 10.07 18.02 3.83
CA ALA A 13 11.30 18.65 4.34
C ALA A 13 11.01 19.59 5.51
N TYR A 14 9.98 20.44 5.39
CA TYR A 14 9.55 21.35 6.45
C TYR A 14 9.11 20.60 7.72
N LEU A 15 8.28 19.55 7.59
CA LEU A 15 7.83 18.77 8.74
C LEU A 15 8.98 18.06 9.45
N ARG A 16 10.05 17.71 8.73
CA ARG A 16 11.30 17.21 9.32
C ARG A 16 12.07 18.27 10.10
N GLU A 17 12.19 19.46 9.53
CA GLU A 17 12.83 20.61 10.20
C GLU A 17 12.11 20.95 11.52
N LYS A 18 10.77 20.86 11.53
CA LYS A 18 9.95 21.09 12.74
C LYS A 18 9.92 19.92 13.72
N GLY A 19 10.60 18.80 13.44
CA GLY A 19 10.62 17.62 14.29
C GLY A 19 9.29 16.86 14.37
N ILE A 20 8.34 17.17 13.49
CA ILE A 20 7.05 16.47 13.37
C ILE A 20 7.26 15.13 12.66
N LEU A 21 8.03 15.15 11.56
CA LEU A 21 8.48 13.97 10.87
C LEU A 21 9.91 13.62 11.30
N LYS A 22 10.19 12.33 11.55
CA LYS A 22 11.55 11.90 11.90
C LYS A 22 12.52 12.14 10.73
N GLN A 23 13.76 12.47 11.07
CA GLN A 23 14.85 12.61 10.10
C GLN A 23 15.14 11.28 9.40
N GLU A 24 15.12 10.19 10.16
CA GLU A 24 15.30 8.82 9.65
C GLU A 24 14.07 7.98 9.99
N ILE A 25 13.55 7.29 8.98
CA ILE A 25 12.45 6.33 9.12
C ILE A 25 13.06 4.94 9.24
N ILE A 26 12.76 4.24 10.33
CA ILE A 26 13.33 2.92 10.63
C ILE A 26 12.25 1.83 10.76
N SER A 27 10.98 2.22 10.80
CA SER A 27 9.87 1.28 11.03
C SER A 27 8.54 1.80 10.47
N ILE A 28 7.56 0.90 10.33
CA ILE A 28 6.20 1.27 9.93
C ILE A 28 5.48 2.12 10.99
N GLU A 29 5.95 2.08 12.24
CA GLU A 29 5.43 2.93 13.32
C GLU A 29 5.69 4.40 13.03
N ASP A 30 6.86 4.74 12.49
CA ASP A 30 7.20 6.13 12.14
C ASP A 30 6.25 6.67 11.05
N ILE A 31 5.90 5.83 10.08
CA ILE A 31 4.93 6.14 9.02
C ILE A 31 3.52 6.28 9.62
N TYR A 32 3.13 5.38 10.53
CA TYR A 32 1.84 5.43 11.21
C TYR A 32 1.67 6.73 12.01
N GLN A 33 2.68 7.13 12.78
CA GLN A 33 2.66 8.36 13.57
C GLN A 33 2.49 9.62 12.70
N PHE A 34 3.08 9.64 11.50
CA PHE A 34 2.84 10.72 10.54
C PHE A 34 1.35 10.80 10.15
N PHE A 35 0.69 9.69 9.82
CA PHE A 35 -0.74 9.72 9.49
C PHE A 35 -1.63 10.03 10.69
N ILE A 36 -1.21 9.68 11.90
CA ILE A 36 -1.88 10.12 13.14
C ILE A 36 -1.75 11.64 13.32
N TYR A 37 -0.58 12.22 13.06
CA TYR A 37 -0.39 13.66 13.08
C TYR A 37 -1.33 14.36 12.08
N LEU A 38 -1.45 13.87 10.84
CA LEU A 38 -2.40 14.44 9.86
C LEU A 38 -3.83 14.39 10.39
N LYS A 39 -4.25 13.26 10.96
CA LYS A 39 -5.58 13.10 11.55
C LYS A 39 -5.84 14.06 12.71
N GLN A 40 -4.83 14.36 13.51
CA GLN A 40 -4.92 15.27 14.66
C GLN A 40 -4.89 16.75 14.26
N ASN A 41 -4.37 17.06 13.07
CA ASN A 41 -4.23 18.43 12.56
C ASN A 41 -4.97 18.61 11.23
N PRO A 42 -6.29 18.31 11.16
CA PRO A 42 -7.04 18.25 9.91
C PRO A 42 -7.14 19.60 9.20
N ASN A 43 -7.05 20.71 9.94
CA ASN A 43 -7.19 22.06 9.41
C ASN A 43 -5.86 22.73 9.03
N SER A 44 -4.72 22.13 9.41
CA SER A 44 -3.42 22.69 9.02
C SER A 44 -3.26 22.64 7.50
N PHE A 45 -2.65 23.68 6.93
CA PHE A 45 -2.45 23.80 5.49
C PHE A 45 -1.72 22.59 4.90
N TYR A 46 -0.70 22.09 5.59
CA TYR A 46 0.08 20.94 5.13
C TYR A 46 -0.74 19.65 5.10
N THR A 47 -1.57 19.42 6.13
CA THR A 47 -2.51 18.29 6.13
C THR A 47 -3.53 18.44 5.01
N LEU A 48 -4.14 19.62 4.89
CA LEU A 48 -5.13 19.91 3.86
C LEU A 48 -4.56 19.68 2.45
N TYR A 49 -3.32 20.09 2.20
CA TYR A 49 -2.65 19.88 0.92
C TYR A 49 -2.41 18.39 0.63
N ILE A 50 -1.94 17.63 1.61
CA ILE A 50 -1.74 16.18 1.49
C ILE A 50 -3.09 15.47 1.27
N TYR A 51 -4.13 15.86 2.00
CA TYR A 51 -5.48 15.31 1.84
C TYR A 51 -6.05 15.64 0.47
N ASN A 52 -5.87 16.88 -0.02
CA ASN A 52 -6.27 17.28 -1.37
C ASN A 52 -5.60 16.41 -2.43
N TYR A 53 -4.29 16.13 -2.27
CA TYR A 53 -3.58 15.20 -3.15
C TYR A 53 -4.15 13.78 -3.09
N LEU A 54 -4.28 13.21 -1.89
CA LEU A 54 -4.79 11.85 -1.70
C LEU A 54 -6.20 11.68 -2.27
N PHE A 55 -7.06 12.68 -2.08
CA PHE A 55 -8.40 12.68 -2.64
C PHE A 55 -8.38 12.70 -4.17
N HIS A 56 -7.76 13.71 -4.78
CA HIS A 56 -7.85 13.91 -6.23
C HIS A 56 -7.07 12.89 -7.07
N PHE A 57 -5.98 12.32 -6.55
CA PHE A 57 -5.14 11.42 -7.33
C PHE A 57 -5.27 9.94 -6.96
N ILE A 58 -5.82 9.62 -5.78
CA ILE A 58 -5.85 8.25 -5.28
C ILE A 58 -7.26 7.79 -4.93
N SER A 59 -8.01 8.56 -4.13
CA SER A 59 -9.23 8.09 -3.44
C SER A 59 -10.56 8.40 -4.13
N SER A 60 -10.67 9.52 -4.85
CA SER A 60 -11.94 9.95 -5.46
C SER A 60 -12.49 8.90 -6.44
N ASP A 61 -13.81 8.85 -6.61
CA ASP A 61 -14.44 7.86 -7.49
C ASP A 61 -13.91 7.88 -8.93
N GLU A 62 -13.46 9.05 -9.41
CA GLU A 62 -12.90 9.25 -10.74
C GLU A 62 -11.55 8.52 -10.94
N VAL A 63 -10.77 8.38 -9.87
CA VAL A 63 -9.39 7.86 -9.92
C VAL A 63 -9.19 6.55 -9.17
N ALA A 64 -10.07 6.20 -8.22
CA ALA A 64 -9.92 5.06 -7.33
C ALA A 64 -9.80 3.71 -8.05
N LYS A 65 -10.42 3.57 -9.23
CA LYS A 65 -10.37 2.34 -10.03
C LYS A 65 -9.19 2.31 -11.03
N ARG A 66 -8.45 3.42 -11.18
CA ARG A 66 -7.32 3.48 -12.10
C ARG A 66 -6.16 2.66 -11.55
N LYS A 67 -5.53 1.85 -12.41
CA LYS A 67 -4.35 1.04 -12.05
C LYS A 67 -3.19 1.90 -11.53
N THR A 68 -3.08 3.13 -12.02
CA THR A 68 -2.01 4.09 -11.65
C THR A 68 -2.13 4.63 -10.22
N SER A 69 -3.31 4.56 -9.59
CA SER A 69 -3.52 5.12 -8.24
C SER A 69 -2.64 4.46 -7.16
N ALA A 70 -2.30 3.18 -7.32
CA ALA A 70 -1.37 2.49 -6.42
C ALA A 70 0.05 3.10 -6.52
N ARG A 71 0.55 3.25 -7.74
CA ARG A 71 1.85 3.84 -8.00
C ARG A 71 1.94 5.30 -7.52
N VAL A 72 0.87 6.06 -7.72
CA VAL A 72 0.80 7.45 -7.24
C VAL A 72 0.89 7.52 -5.71
N PHE A 73 0.32 6.55 -4.99
CA PHE A 73 0.45 6.49 -3.54
C PHE A 73 1.88 6.13 -3.10
N GLU A 74 2.55 5.21 -3.79
CA GLU A 74 3.97 4.91 -3.57
C GLU A 74 4.85 6.15 -3.80
N ASP A 75 4.64 6.88 -4.90
CA ASP A 75 5.39 8.11 -5.21
C ASP A 75 5.14 9.22 -4.17
N LEU A 76 3.92 9.32 -3.63
CA LEU A 76 3.61 10.25 -2.52
C LEU A 76 4.39 9.86 -1.25
N LEU A 77 4.36 8.59 -0.85
CA LEU A 77 5.08 8.11 0.34
C LEU A 77 6.59 8.36 0.16
N ALA A 78 7.15 8.00 -0.99
CA ALA A 78 8.54 8.26 -1.31
C ALA A 78 8.90 9.75 -1.22
N SER A 79 8.03 10.63 -1.73
CA SER A 79 8.26 12.08 -1.72
C SER A 79 8.18 12.69 -0.31
N ILE A 80 7.21 12.28 0.50
CA ILE A 80 7.04 12.77 1.88
C ILE A 80 8.20 12.33 2.75
N PHE A 81 8.58 11.05 2.67
CA PHE A 81 9.54 10.44 3.59
C PHE A 81 11.00 10.47 3.08
N ASP A 82 11.27 11.07 1.92
CA ASP A 82 12.58 11.03 1.23
C ASP A 82 13.09 9.60 1.05
N ALA A 83 12.23 8.76 0.48
CA ALA A 83 12.53 7.38 0.12
C ALA A 83 12.50 7.20 -1.41
N GLU A 84 12.80 5.99 -1.86
CA GLU A 84 12.72 5.62 -3.28
C GLU A 84 11.67 4.54 -3.49
N VAL A 85 10.96 4.61 -4.62
CA VAL A 85 10.07 3.52 -5.03
C VAL A 85 10.92 2.43 -5.69
N ALA A 86 10.70 1.17 -5.31
CA ALA A 86 11.57 0.05 -5.66
C ALA A 86 11.80 -0.13 -7.18
N ASP A 87 10.76 0.10 -8.00
CA ASP A 87 10.86 0.00 -9.47
C ASP A 87 11.85 1.00 -10.10
N ASN A 88 12.18 2.10 -9.40
CA ASN A 88 13.11 3.11 -9.91
C ASN A 88 14.59 2.72 -9.68
N GLN A 89 14.86 1.76 -8.79
CA GLN A 89 16.23 1.32 -8.51
C GLN A 89 16.72 0.36 -9.60
N LYS A 90 17.97 0.55 -10.04
CA LYS A 90 18.67 -0.52 -10.77
C LYS A 90 18.71 -1.74 -9.86
N ARG A 91 18.22 -2.87 -10.37
CA ARG A 91 18.11 -4.12 -9.63
C ARG A 91 19.47 -4.52 -9.04
N PHE A 92 19.68 -4.27 -7.75
CA PHE A 92 20.81 -4.81 -7.03
C PHE A 92 20.45 -6.21 -6.53
N ASN A 93 21.38 -7.15 -6.66
CA ASN A 93 21.26 -8.44 -5.99
C ASN A 93 21.45 -8.22 -4.48
N LEU A 94 20.35 -7.93 -3.78
CA LEU A 94 20.31 -7.99 -2.33
C LEU A 94 20.72 -9.40 -1.91
N LYS A 95 21.83 -9.51 -1.17
CA LYS A 95 22.31 -10.78 -0.60
C LYS A 95 21.43 -11.14 0.60
N PHE A 96 20.28 -11.75 0.35
CA PHE A 96 19.51 -12.34 1.44
C PHE A 96 20.15 -13.65 1.89
N CYS A 97 20.21 -13.86 3.21
CA CYS A 97 20.49 -15.19 3.75
C CYS A 97 19.21 -16.03 3.67
N VAL A 98 19.04 -16.76 2.57
CA VAL A 98 17.93 -17.73 2.43
C VAL A 98 18.24 -18.95 3.31
N ASP A 99 17.27 -19.40 4.10
CA ASP A 99 17.35 -20.62 4.91
C ASP A 99 17.84 -21.81 4.05
N ASP A 100 18.77 -22.60 4.57
CA ASP A 100 19.31 -23.79 3.90
C ASP A 100 18.24 -24.83 3.60
N TYR A 101 17.10 -24.76 4.30
CA TYR A 101 15.88 -25.46 3.94
C TYR A 101 15.49 -25.27 2.46
N PHE A 102 15.80 -24.12 1.85
CA PHE A 102 15.51 -23.80 0.46
C PHE A 102 16.77 -23.80 -0.44
N VAL A 103 17.83 -24.53 -0.07
CA VAL A 103 19.13 -24.50 -0.77
C VAL A 103 19.04 -24.67 -2.28
N ASN A 104 18.17 -25.55 -2.77
CA ASN A 104 18.00 -25.84 -4.19
C ASN A 104 17.13 -24.82 -4.94
N VAL A 105 16.51 -23.87 -4.23
CA VAL A 105 15.57 -22.88 -4.77
C VAL A 105 15.79 -21.48 -4.20
N LYS A 106 17.02 -21.19 -3.71
CA LYS A 106 17.38 -19.92 -3.07
C LYS A 106 17.05 -18.72 -3.94
N ASP A 107 17.37 -18.77 -5.24
CA ASP A 107 17.11 -17.67 -6.17
C ASP A 107 15.62 -17.34 -6.32
N LYS A 108 14.77 -18.36 -6.36
CA LYS A 108 13.31 -18.19 -6.47
C LYS A 108 12.73 -17.55 -5.21
N ILE A 109 13.12 -18.05 -4.05
CA ILE A 109 12.65 -17.54 -2.76
C ILE A 109 13.16 -16.12 -2.50
N ALA A 110 14.42 -15.84 -2.83
CA ALA A 110 14.99 -14.50 -2.78
C ALA A 110 14.28 -13.53 -3.75
N SER A 111 13.94 -13.96 -4.97
CA SER A 111 13.16 -13.15 -5.91
C SER A 111 11.80 -12.78 -5.35
N ASN A 112 11.07 -13.76 -4.81
CA ASN A 112 9.75 -13.52 -4.23
C ASN A 112 9.77 -12.46 -3.12
N ARG A 113 10.83 -12.45 -2.27
CA ARG A 113 11.02 -11.44 -1.23
C ARG A 113 11.34 -10.06 -1.80
N ARG A 114 12.22 -9.97 -2.81
CA ARG A 114 12.60 -8.68 -3.44
C ARG A 114 11.40 -7.96 -4.02
N GLU A 115 10.52 -8.70 -4.68
CA GLU A 115 9.30 -8.18 -5.30
C GLU A 115 8.25 -7.67 -4.30
N LYS A 116 8.52 -7.74 -2.98
CA LYS A 116 7.60 -7.23 -1.95
C LYS A 116 7.88 -5.80 -1.52
N ALA A 117 9.11 -5.30 -1.66
CA ALA A 117 9.38 -3.92 -1.27
C ALA A 117 8.80 -2.99 -2.33
N ASP A 118 7.92 -2.09 -1.92
CA ASP A 118 7.37 -1.05 -2.81
C ASP A 118 8.08 0.29 -2.54
N VAL A 119 8.39 0.59 -1.26
CA VAL A 119 9.14 1.79 -0.83
C VAL A 119 10.39 1.37 -0.05
N ILE A 120 11.54 1.96 -0.39
CA ILE A 120 12.87 1.63 0.16
C ILE A 120 13.57 2.89 0.64
N PHE A 121 14.09 2.84 1.86
CA PHE A 121 14.86 3.92 2.49
C PHE A 121 16.37 3.71 2.31
N SER A 122 17.14 4.80 2.47
CA SER A 122 18.61 4.79 2.37
C SER A 122 19.28 3.88 3.41
N ASN A 123 18.65 3.69 4.58
CA ASN A 123 19.07 2.77 5.64
C ASN A 123 18.65 1.31 5.42
N HIS A 124 18.14 0.97 4.23
CA HIS A 124 17.61 -0.35 3.87
C HIS A 124 16.33 -0.80 4.58
N TYR A 125 15.71 0.05 5.40
CA TYR A 125 14.32 -0.19 5.79
C TYR A 125 13.45 -0.16 4.52
N ALA A 126 12.48 -1.07 4.44
CA ALA A 126 11.59 -1.18 3.30
C ALA A 126 10.24 -1.76 3.70
N PHE A 127 9.19 -1.32 3.03
CA PHE A 127 7.84 -1.81 3.27
C PHE A 127 7.05 -1.97 1.96
N SER A 128 6.04 -2.83 2.01
CA SER A 128 5.08 -3.04 0.94
C SER A 128 3.91 -2.07 1.07
N VAL A 129 3.34 -1.67 -0.06
CA VAL A 129 2.11 -0.89 -0.15
C VAL A 129 1.07 -1.70 -0.92
N LYS A 130 -0.14 -1.80 -0.38
CA LYS A 130 -1.28 -2.40 -1.08
C LYS A 130 -2.44 -1.43 -1.04
N THR A 131 -2.96 -1.10 -2.22
CA THR A 131 -4.07 -0.15 -2.37
C THR A 131 -5.27 -0.89 -2.94
N LEU A 132 -6.42 -0.82 -2.26
CA LEU A 132 -7.66 -1.49 -2.63
C LEU A 132 -8.82 -0.48 -2.68
N ILE A 133 -9.85 -0.80 -3.47
CA ILE A 133 -11.16 -0.16 -3.33
C ILE A 133 -11.99 -0.89 -2.27
N ALA A 134 -12.90 -0.21 -1.59
CA ALA A 134 -13.71 -0.76 -0.51
C ALA A 134 -14.46 -2.07 -0.86
N LYS A 135 -14.85 -2.25 -2.12
CA LYS A 135 -15.55 -3.46 -2.59
C LYS A 135 -14.64 -4.69 -2.75
N ASN A 136 -13.31 -4.51 -2.84
CA ASN A 136 -12.37 -5.62 -3.02
C ASN A 136 -12.09 -6.29 -1.68
N THR A 137 -12.54 -7.53 -1.51
CA THR A 137 -12.36 -8.32 -0.29
C THR A 137 -11.13 -9.25 -0.32
N GLU A 138 -10.44 -9.33 -1.46
CA GLU A 138 -9.20 -10.10 -1.61
C GLU A 138 -7.98 -9.17 -1.73
N ILE A 139 -6.86 -9.56 -1.11
CA ILE A 139 -5.57 -8.89 -1.25
C ILE A 139 -4.63 -9.76 -2.09
N ASN A 140 -3.92 -9.14 -3.05
CA ASN A 140 -2.76 -9.77 -3.66
C ASN A 140 -1.54 -9.65 -2.74
N MET A 141 -1.08 -10.76 -2.18
CA MET A 141 0.19 -10.75 -1.45
C MET A 141 1.40 -10.86 -2.38
N GLY A 142 1.18 -11.02 -3.69
CA GLY A 142 2.20 -11.16 -4.75
C GLY A 142 2.82 -12.56 -4.78
N SER A 143 3.95 -12.68 -5.48
CA SER A 143 4.73 -13.92 -5.68
C SER A 143 4.96 -14.74 -4.40
N PHE A 144 4.53 -15.99 -4.43
CA PHE A 144 4.68 -17.04 -3.44
C PHE A 144 4.71 -18.38 -4.21
N GLU A 145 5.90 -18.91 -4.45
CA GLU A 145 6.10 -19.98 -5.44
C GLU A 145 5.45 -21.30 -5.01
N LYS A 146 4.29 -21.62 -5.59
CA LYS A 146 3.52 -22.82 -5.24
C LYS A 146 4.31 -24.10 -5.44
N ARG A 147 5.11 -24.22 -6.50
CA ARG A 147 5.88 -25.46 -6.75
C ARG A 147 6.89 -25.71 -5.64
N VAL A 148 7.48 -24.67 -5.06
CA VAL A 148 8.38 -24.79 -3.92
C VAL A 148 7.62 -25.19 -2.66
N LEU A 149 6.45 -24.59 -2.42
CA LEU A 149 5.62 -24.93 -1.27
C LEU A 149 5.18 -26.40 -1.27
N PHE A 150 4.73 -26.89 -2.42
CA PHE A 150 4.14 -28.22 -2.56
C PHE A 150 5.13 -29.32 -2.96
N ASP A 151 6.40 -28.96 -3.17
CA ASP A 151 7.45 -29.92 -3.52
C ASP A 151 7.53 -31.07 -2.49
N GLY A 152 7.69 -32.30 -2.96
CA GLY A 152 7.75 -33.48 -2.10
C GLY A 152 6.45 -33.89 -1.41
N LEU A 153 5.33 -33.16 -1.61
CA LEU A 153 4.02 -33.49 -1.01
C LEU A 153 3.16 -34.41 -1.89
N ARG A 154 3.68 -34.88 -3.04
CA ARG A 154 3.03 -35.81 -3.97
C ARG A 154 1.71 -35.31 -4.55
N VAL A 155 1.62 -34.01 -4.80
CA VAL A 155 0.39 -33.34 -5.28
C VAL A 155 0.60 -32.45 -6.51
N ASP A 156 1.67 -32.68 -7.27
CA ASP A 156 2.05 -31.87 -8.44
C ASP A 156 0.92 -31.73 -9.48
N ASN A 157 0.14 -32.80 -9.67
CA ASN A 157 -0.98 -32.86 -10.61
C ASN A 157 -2.18 -31.96 -10.21
N TYR A 158 -2.17 -31.39 -9.00
CA TYR A 158 -3.27 -30.60 -8.45
C TYR A 158 -2.93 -29.10 -8.31
N LEU A 159 -1.74 -28.66 -8.76
CA LEU A 159 -1.26 -27.28 -8.58
C LEU A 159 -1.77 -26.28 -9.64
N SER A 160 -2.87 -26.62 -10.30
CA SER A 160 -3.53 -25.77 -11.29
C SER A 160 -4.68 -24.98 -10.66
N GLU A 161 -4.97 -23.79 -11.21
CA GLU A 161 -6.13 -23.00 -10.80
C GLU A 161 -7.46 -23.68 -11.16
N ARG A 162 -7.43 -24.58 -12.16
CA ARG A 162 -8.59 -25.36 -12.55
C ARG A 162 -8.73 -26.58 -11.65
N LYS A 163 -9.99 -26.95 -11.44
CA LYS A 163 -10.39 -28.15 -10.73
C LYS A 163 -9.89 -29.39 -11.48
N SER A 164 -9.19 -30.30 -10.78
CA SER A 164 -8.84 -31.64 -11.30
C SER A 164 -10.07 -32.55 -11.40
N SER A 165 -9.92 -33.74 -11.98
CA SER A 165 -10.96 -34.79 -12.00
C SER A 165 -11.47 -35.13 -10.60
N GLU A 166 -10.58 -35.17 -9.61
CA GLU A 166 -10.89 -35.45 -8.19
C GLU A 166 -11.43 -34.22 -7.44
N GLY A 167 -11.41 -33.07 -8.10
CA GLY A 167 -11.95 -31.84 -7.60
C GLY A 167 -11.02 -30.99 -6.74
N ALA A 168 -9.77 -31.41 -6.60
CA ALA A 168 -8.71 -30.62 -5.96
C ALA A 168 -8.14 -29.59 -6.95
N GLY A 169 -7.52 -28.55 -6.39
CA GLY A 169 -6.97 -27.43 -7.14
C GLY A 169 -6.61 -26.29 -6.19
N ILE A 170 -6.03 -25.20 -6.71
CA ILE A 170 -5.64 -24.05 -5.88
C ILE A 170 -6.41 -22.77 -6.21
N GLY A 171 -7.35 -22.81 -7.16
CA GLY A 171 -8.06 -21.63 -7.68
C GLY A 171 -9.23 -21.14 -6.82
N SER A 172 -9.66 -21.88 -5.80
CA SER A 172 -10.70 -21.46 -4.86
C SER A 172 -10.64 -22.23 -3.54
N LYS A 173 -11.26 -21.70 -2.47
CA LYS A 173 -11.27 -22.34 -1.14
C LYS A 173 -11.74 -23.80 -1.16
N PRO A 174 -12.85 -24.18 -1.83
CA PRO A 174 -13.29 -25.57 -1.82
C PRO A 174 -12.32 -26.53 -2.53
N GLN A 175 -11.70 -26.08 -3.64
CA GLN A 175 -10.69 -26.86 -4.35
C GLN A 175 -9.43 -26.99 -3.49
N PHE A 176 -9.02 -25.90 -2.84
CA PHE A 176 -7.82 -25.86 -2.03
C PHE A 176 -7.99 -26.72 -0.77
N LEU A 177 -9.15 -26.70 -0.13
CA LEU A 177 -9.46 -27.59 0.99
C LEU A 177 -9.29 -29.07 0.62
N LYS A 178 -9.79 -29.46 -0.56
CA LYS A 178 -9.61 -30.83 -1.07
C LYS A 178 -8.13 -31.17 -1.27
N LEU A 179 -7.35 -30.25 -1.82
CA LEU A 179 -5.91 -30.43 -1.96
C LEU A 179 -5.22 -30.60 -0.59
N LEU A 180 -5.54 -29.77 0.40
CA LEU A 180 -4.95 -29.89 1.75
C LEU A 180 -5.33 -31.21 2.43
N LYS A 181 -6.53 -31.73 2.17
CA LYS A 181 -6.95 -33.07 2.63
C LYS A 181 -6.18 -34.18 1.90
N LEU A 182 -5.93 -34.05 0.60
CA LEU A 182 -5.08 -35.00 -0.14
C LEU A 182 -3.65 -35.01 0.40
N ILE A 183 -3.08 -33.85 0.75
CA ILE A 183 -1.73 -33.76 1.34
C ILE A 183 -1.65 -34.53 2.66
N GLU A 184 -2.68 -34.46 3.49
CA GLU A 184 -2.75 -35.23 4.75
C GLU A 184 -2.78 -36.73 4.51
N THR A 185 -3.49 -37.19 3.47
CA THR A 185 -3.57 -38.61 3.13
C THR A 185 -2.31 -39.13 2.43
N LEU A 186 -1.72 -38.34 1.53
CA LEU A 186 -0.62 -38.76 0.65
C LEU A 186 0.77 -38.49 1.25
N SER A 187 0.85 -37.60 2.23
CA SER A 187 2.08 -37.15 2.87
C SER A 187 1.80 -36.75 4.33
N SER A 188 2.05 -35.48 4.69
CA SER A 188 1.78 -34.93 6.02
C SER A 188 1.45 -33.46 5.89
N TYR A 189 0.36 -33.04 6.54
CA TYR A 189 -0.03 -31.63 6.58
C TYR A 189 0.96 -30.81 7.42
N GLU A 190 1.59 -31.43 8.41
CA GLU A 190 2.63 -30.81 9.24
C GLU A 190 3.83 -30.38 8.39
N ILE A 191 4.26 -31.21 7.42
CA ILE A 191 5.32 -30.84 6.47
C ILE A 191 4.90 -29.63 5.62
N PHE A 192 3.66 -29.60 5.15
CA PHE A 192 3.13 -28.43 4.44
C PHE A 192 3.17 -27.17 5.32
N VAL A 193 2.74 -27.27 6.57
CA VAL A 193 2.72 -26.16 7.52
C VAL A 193 4.12 -25.65 7.81
N GLU A 194 5.09 -26.53 8.03
CA GLU A 194 6.49 -26.16 8.23
C GLU A 194 7.04 -25.40 7.01
N LYS A 195 6.84 -25.93 5.79
CA LYS A 195 7.25 -25.28 4.53
C LYS A 195 6.61 -23.92 4.37
N PHE A 196 5.29 -23.84 4.55
CA PHE A 196 4.54 -22.59 4.44
C PHE A 196 5.06 -21.54 5.42
N ASN A 197 5.27 -21.93 6.68
CA ASN A 197 5.70 -21.01 7.74
C ASN A 197 7.11 -20.48 7.47
N LYS A 198 8.05 -21.33 7.03
CA LYS A 198 9.42 -20.91 6.64
C LYS A 198 9.41 -19.98 5.42
N MET A 199 8.60 -20.31 4.40
CA MET A 199 8.45 -19.44 3.22
C MET A 199 7.83 -18.09 3.60
N ALA A 200 6.78 -18.08 4.42
CA ALA A 200 6.10 -16.87 4.85
C ALA A 200 7.02 -15.97 5.69
N GLU A 201 7.76 -16.54 6.64
CA GLU A 201 8.74 -15.83 7.46
C GLU A 201 9.83 -15.17 6.63
N PHE A 202 10.30 -15.84 5.58
CA PHE A 202 11.31 -15.25 4.70
C PHE A 202 10.73 -14.20 3.75
N ILE A 203 9.61 -14.50 3.08
CA ILE A 203 9.05 -13.67 2.00
C ILE A 203 8.33 -12.43 2.54
N TYR A 204 7.56 -12.57 3.62
CA TYR A 204 6.70 -11.52 4.17
C TYR A 204 7.29 -10.82 5.39
N ASN A 205 8.63 -10.79 5.49
CA ASN A 205 9.33 -10.15 6.60
C ASN A 205 9.31 -8.62 6.56
N ASN A 206 9.00 -8.02 5.41
CA ASN A 206 8.88 -6.56 5.30
C ASN A 206 7.53 -6.10 5.86
N ASP A 207 7.49 -4.88 6.36
CA ASP A 207 6.26 -4.25 6.85
C ASP A 207 5.28 -4.00 5.69
N LEU A 208 3.99 -3.83 6.01
CA LEU A 208 2.92 -3.62 5.04
C LEU A 208 2.03 -2.45 5.44
N LEU A 209 1.83 -1.54 4.49
CA LEU A 209 0.77 -0.54 4.50
C LEU A 209 -0.37 -0.98 3.57
N LEU A 210 -1.54 -1.22 4.13
CA LEU A 210 -2.77 -1.46 3.39
C LEU A 210 -3.65 -0.20 3.40
N ALA A 211 -3.95 0.34 2.22
CA ALA A 211 -4.87 1.45 2.02
C ALA A 211 -6.17 0.98 1.36
N ILE A 212 -7.32 1.32 1.95
CA ILE A 212 -8.66 1.05 1.43
C ILE A 212 -9.33 2.36 1.11
N LYS A 213 -9.69 2.52 -0.17
CA LYS A 213 -10.22 3.75 -0.74
C LYS A 213 -11.72 3.69 -0.84
N ASN A 214 -12.37 4.77 -0.42
CA ASN A 214 -13.81 4.94 -0.44
C ASN A 214 -14.19 6.41 -0.66
N ASN A 215 -13.90 6.93 -1.85
CA ASN A 215 -14.18 8.31 -2.25
C ASN A 215 -13.59 9.33 -1.25
N GLU A 216 -14.43 9.94 -0.42
CA GLU A 216 -14.06 10.92 0.61
C GLU A 216 -13.37 10.29 1.84
N LYS A 217 -13.23 8.97 1.90
CA LYS A 217 -12.57 8.29 3.02
C LYS A 217 -11.48 7.36 2.54
N MET A 218 -10.39 7.32 3.28
CA MET A 218 -9.32 6.34 3.09
C MET A 218 -8.93 5.73 4.44
N GLU A 219 -9.07 4.42 4.55
CA GLU A 219 -8.64 3.67 5.72
C GLU A 219 -7.24 3.12 5.48
N LEU A 220 -6.33 3.37 6.42
CA LEU A 220 -4.96 2.90 6.41
C LEU A 220 -4.76 1.90 7.54
N TYR A 221 -4.11 0.78 7.23
CA TYR A 221 -3.79 -0.30 8.17
C TYR A 221 -2.30 -0.61 8.08
N PHE A 222 -1.62 -0.62 9.22
CA PHE A 222 -0.15 -0.69 9.30
C PHE A 222 0.26 -1.98 10.02
N PHE A 223 1.01 -2.83 9.33
CA PHE A 223 1.45 -4.12 9.85
C PHE A 223 2.96 -4.19 9.87
N THR A 224 3.52 -4.69 10.95
CA THR A 224 4.90 -5.17 10.93
C THR A 224 4.96 -6.51 10.17
N GLY A 225 6.08 -6.80 9.53
CA GLY A 225 6.29 -8.11 8.89
C GLY A 225 6.08 -9.26 9.88
N SER A 226 6.53 -9.08 11.13
CA SER A 226 6.36 -10.06 12.20
C SER A 226 4.89 -10.37 12.53
N GLU A 227 3.99 -9.37 12.50
CA GLU A 227 2.56 -9.58 12.76
C GLU A 227 1.89 -10.37 11.62
N ILE A 228 2.28 -10.12 10.37
CA ILE A 228 1.79 -10.87 9.20
C ILE A 228 2.24 -12.33 9.30
N VAL A 229 3.53 -12.55 9.58
CA VAL A 229 4.10 -13.89 9.74
C VAL A 229 3.44 -14.62 10.90
N ALA A 230 3.24 -13.96 12.04
CA ALA A 230 2.56 -14.54 13.19
C ALA A 230 1.11 -14.93 12.86
N LEU A 231 0.38 -14.09 12.12
CA LEU A 231 -0.98 -14.39 11.67
C LEU A 231 -1.00 -15.64 10.76
N PHE A 232 -0.09 -15.72 9.78
CA PHE A 232 0.03 -16.89 8.91
C PHE A 232 0.38 -18.16 9.66
N LYS A 233 1.36 -18.11 10.59
CA LYS A 233 1.74 -19.24 11.45
C LYS A 233 0.59 -19.68 12.36
N ALA A 234 -0.17 -18.74 12.91
CA ALA A 234 -1.32 -19.05 13.77
C ALA A 234 -2.46 -19.72 12.98
N LYS A 235 -2.69 -19.28 11.74
CA LYS A 235 -3.76 -19.80 10.89
C LYS A 235 -3.40 -21.09 10.16
N SER A 236 -2.13 -21.41 9.96
CA SER A 236 -1.72 -22.63 9.24
C SER A 236 -1.89 -23.93 10.03
N LYS A 237 -2.13 -23.87 11.35
CA LYS A 237 -2.22 -25.04 12.25
C LYS A 237 -3.23 -26.11 11.82
N ASP A 238 -4.32 -25.72 11.18
CA ASP A 238 -5.30 -26.64 10.59
C ASP A 238 -5.83 -26.07 9.27
N LYS A 239 -6.39 -26.96 8.44
CA LYS A 239 -6.74 -26.67 7.03
C LYS A 239 -7.86 -25.64 6.92
N GLU A 240 -8.86 -25.70 7.79
CA GLU A 240 -10.00 -24.80 7.76
C GLU A 240 -9.60 -23.40 8.24
N ASN A 241 -8.81 -23.31 9.32
CA ASN A 241 -8.25 -22.04 9.75
C ASN A 241 -7.27 -21.46 8.73
N PHE A 242 -6.51 -22.29 8.02
CA PHE A 242 -5.63 -21.82 6.95
C PHE A 242 -6.45 -21.15 5.84
N LEU A 243 -7.58 -21.75 5.45
CA LEU A 243 -8.49 -21.19 4.45
C LEU A 243 -9.40 -20.08 4.98
N SER A 244 -9.40 -19.82 6.29
CA SER A 244 -10.03 -18.61 6.86
C SER A 244 -9.28 -17.33 6.45
N ILE A 245 -7.99 -17.44 6.12
CA ILE A 245 -7.16 -16.32 5.62
C ILE A 245 -6.72 -16.51 4.18
N ILE A 246 -6.35 -17.72 3.76
CA ILE A 246 -5.92 -17.99 2.39
C ILE A 246 -7.12 -18.31 1.51
N ASN A 247 -7.35 -17.52 0.46
CA ASN A 247 -8.46 -17.74 -0.45
C ASN A 247 -8.10 -18.72 -1.56
N ARG A 248 -6.98 -18.45 -2.24
CA ARG A 248 -6.55 -19.18 -3.44
C ARG A 248 -5.14 -18.76 -3.86
N TYR A 249 -4.61 -19.46 -4.84
CA TYR A 249 -3.53 -18.98 -5.70
C TYR A 249 -4.10 -18.38 -6.98
N GLU A 250 -3.41 -17.37 -7.51
CA GLU A 250 -3.58 -16.83 -8.86
C GLU A 250 -2.20 -16.75 -9.51
N GLY A 251 -1.95 -17.57 -10.53
CA GLY A 251 -0.60 -17.85 -11.02
C GLY A 251 0.27 -18.42 -9.90
N ASN A 252 1.33 -17.68 -9.56
CA ASN A 252 2.21 -17.93 -8.41
C ASN A 252 2.01 -16.89 -7.30
N SER A 253 0.87 -16.21 -7.24
CA SER A 253 0.57 -15.25 -6.18
C SER A 253 -0.45 -15.77 -5.19
N LEU A 254 -0.22 -15.49 -3.91
CA LEU A 254 -1.16 -15.82 -2.85
C LEU A 254 -2.25 -14.74 -2.74
N ARG A 255 -3.52 -15.14 -2.78
CA ARG A 255 -4.66 -14.26 -2.53
C ARG A 255 -5.23 -14.53 -1.16
N ILE A 256 -5.37 -13.49 -0.34
CA ILE A 256 -5.84 -13.62 1.05
C ILE A 256 -7.12 -12.83 1.29
N ASP A 257 -7.85 -13.25 2.31
CA ASP A 257 -9.01 -12.54 2.83
C ASP A 257 -8.58 -11.24 3.52
N ARG A 258 -9.07 -10.12 2.99
CA ARG A 258 -8.76 -8.78 3.49
C ARG A 258 -9.25 -8.58 4.92
N ASN A 259 -10.45 -9.06 5.23
CA ASN A 259 -11.08 -8.80 6.53
C ASN A 259 -10.37 -9.60 7.63
N ALA A 260 -9.89 -10.82 7.31
CA ALA A 260 -9.05 -11.61 8.21
C ALA A 260 -7.75 -10.87 8.57
N LEU A 261 -7.10 -10.22 7.60
CA LEU A 261 -5.91 -9.41 7.85
C LEU A 261 -6.23 -8.16 8.68
N ILE A 262 -7.26 -7.39 8.31
CA ILE A 262 -7.70 -6.18 9.04
C ILE A 262 -8.01 -6.49 10.50
N LYS A 263 -8.71 -7.59 10.77
CA LYS A 263 -9.07 -8.00 12.14
C LYS A 263 -7.87 -8.25 13.04
N ALA A 264 -6.72 -8.60 12.45
CA ALA A 264 -5.46 -8.78 13.17
C ALA A 264 -4.65 -7.48 13.30
N CYS A 265 -5.07 -6.39 12.66
CA CYS A 265 -4.36 -5.12 12.67
C CYS A 265 -4.55 -4.39 14.01
N LYS A 266 -3.45 -3.88 14.56
CA LYS A 266 -3.46 -3.08 15.80
C LYS A 266 -3.36 -1.57 15.55
N ARG A 267 -2.91 -1.18 14.35
CA ARG A 267 -2.61 0.22 14.01
C ARG A 267 -3.36 0.60 12.75
N SER A 268 -4.31 1.52 12.89
CA SER A 268 -5.08 2.04 11.78
C SER A 268 -5.30 3.54 11.89
N ALA A 269 -5.47 4.18 10.73
CA ALA A 269 -5.84 5.57 10.61
C ALA A 269 -6.97 5.70 9.59
N LEU A 270 -7.98 6.52 9.91
CA LEU A 270 -9.03 6.91 8.98
C LEU A 270 -8.74 8.35 8.56
N LEU A 271 -8.51 8.55 7.26
CA LEU A 271 -8.41 9.86 6.64
C LEU A 271 -9.78 10.22 6.08
N ASP A 272 -10.28 11.39 6.46
CA ASP A 272 -11.57 11.91 6.03
C ASP A 272 -11.35 13.18 5.21
N PHE A 273 -11.72 13.15 3.94
CA PHE A 273 -11.53 14.21 2.96
C PHE A 273 -12.77 15.09 2.79
N SER A 274 -13.88 14.80 3.47
CA SER A 274 -15.17 15.50 3.29
C SER A 274 -15.09 17.00 3.61
N HIS A 275 -14.14 17.41 4.45
CA HIS A 275 -13.96 18.81 4.83
C HIS A 275 -13.16 19.63 3.80
N LEU A 276 -12.56 19.02 2.77
CA LEU A 276 -11.75 19.74 1.78
C LEU A 276 -12.55 20.84 1.06
N ASN A 277 -13.82 20.57 0.71
CA ASN A 277 -14.71 21.53 0.04
C ASN A 277 -15.02 22.77 0.89
N HIS A 278 -14.89 22.66 2.21
CA HIS A 278 -15.12 23.75 3.16
C HIS A 278 -13.82 24.31 3.73
N SER A 279 -12.69 24.00 3.09
CA SER A 279 -11.36 24.46 3.50
C SER A 279 -10.75 25.40 2.46
N VAL A 280 -9.59 25.96 2.80
CA VAL A 280 -8.79 26.77 1.87
C VAL A 280 -8.40 26.03 0.59
N MET A 281 -8.41 24.68 0.60
CA MET A 281 -8.15 23.89 -0.61
C MET A 281 -9.20 24.12 -1.69
N ASN A 282 -10.46 24.40 -1.34
CA ASN A 282 -11.47 24.74 -2.32
C ASN A 282 -11.13 26.05 -3.05
N LEU A 283 -10.66 27.07 -2.31
CA LEU A 283 -10.22 28.34 -2.90
C LEU A 283 -9.01 28.13 -3.82
N ILE A 284 -8.02 27.34 -3.38
CA ILE A 284 -6.83 27.01 -4.18
C ILE A 284 -7.21 26.26 -5.46
N ASN A 285 -8.06 25.23 -5.35
CA ASN A 285 -8.48 24.44 -6.51
C ASN A 285 -9.27 25.29 -7.52
N GLN A 286 -10.11 26.23 -7.04
CA GLN A 286 -10.82 27.18 -7.90
C GLN A 286 -9.85 28.15 -8.58
N PHE A 287 -8.89 28.69 -7.83
CA PHE A 287 -7.85 29.56 -8.38
C PHE A 287 -7.02 28.84 -9.44
N ASP A 288 -6.56 27.60 -9.18
CA ASP A 288 -5.80 26.79 -10.13
C ASP A 288 -6.58 26.57 -11.44
N TYR A 289 -7.88 26.28 -11.34
CA TYR A 289 -8.75 26.13 -12.50
C TYR A 289 -8.83 27.43 -13.31
N LYS A 290 -9.09 28.57 -12.66
CA LYS A 290 -9.14 29.90 -13.30
C LYS A 290 -7.79 30.26 -13.93
N LEU A 291 -6.68 29.98 -13.24
CA LEU A 291 -5.33 30.19 -13.73
C LEU A 291 -5.09 29.42 -15.02
N HIS A 292 -5.43 28.13 -15.07
CA HIS A 292 -5.31 27.33 -16.27
C HIS A 292 -6.20 27.83 -17.42
N LYS A 293 -7.44 28.22 -17.11
CA LYS A 293 -8.38 28.80 -18.09
C LYS A 293 -7.83 30.10 -18.69
N SER A 294 -7.24 30.95 -17.86
CA SER A 294 -6.67 32.23 -18.26
C SER A 294 -5.54 32.10 -19.28
N TYR A 295 -4.75 31.01 -19.24
CA TYR A 295 -3.68 30.82 -20.22
C TYR A 295 -4.21 30.76 -21.65
N VAL A 296 -5.43 30.25 -21.83
CA VAL A 296 -6.11 30.21 -23.13
C VAL A 296 -6.83 31.52 -23.40
N GLU A 297 -7.49 32.08 -22.39
CA GLU A 297 -8.29 33.31 -22.53
C GLU A 297 -7.44 34.56 -22.74
N TYR A 298 -6.21 34.60 -22.23
CA TYR A 298 -5.29 35.72 -22.40
C TYR A 298 -4.99 36.02 -23.88
N PHE A 299 -5.01 35.00 -24.74
CA PHE A 299 -4.84 35.16 -26.18
C PHE A 299 -6.13 35.59 -26.91
N LYS A 300 -7.26 35.63 -26.20
CA LYS A 300 -8.56 36.11 -26.70
C LYS A 300 -8.92 37.49 -26.15
N ASP A 301 -8.67 37.72 -24.86
CA ASP A 301 -8.91 38.97 -24.15
C ASP A 301 -7.82 39.19 -23.09
N LYS A 302 -7.09 40.31 -23.22
CA LYS A 302 -6.00 40.69 -22.32
C LYS A 302 -6.47 41.09 -20.92
N ASN A 303 -7.75 41.39 -20.73
CA ASN A 303 -8.31 41.78 -19.42
C ASN A 303 -8.38 40.63 -18.42
N SER A 304 -8.35 39.38 -18.90
CA SER A 304 -8.30 38.16 -18.06
C SER A 304 -7.14 38.12 -17.06
N LYS A 305 -6.10 38.93 -17.26
CA LYS A 305 -4.97 39.07 -16.33
C LYS A 305 -5.36 39.75 -15.01
N ASN A 306 -6.23 40.76 -15.05
CA ASN A 306 -6.53 41.57 -13.86
C ASN A 306 -7.39 40.79 -12.86
N GLU A 307 -8.43 40.10 -13.35
CA GLU A 307 -9.28 39.22 -12.53
C GLU A 307 -8.46 38.15 -11.79
N LEU A 308 -7.40 37.65 -12.42
CA LEU A 308 -6.51 36.64 -11.84
C LEU A 308 -5.67 37.18 -10.69
N PHE A 309 -5.22 38.44 -10.78
CA PHE A 309 -4.51 39.07 -9.68
C PHE A 309 -5.43 39.35 -8.50
N GLU A 310 -6.67 39.78 -8.75
CA GLU A 310 -7.67 39.96 -7.69
C GLU A 310 -7.95 38.64 -6.96
N ASP A 311 -8.11 37.54 -7.70
CA ASP A 311 -8.29 36.21 -7.09
C ASP A 311 -7.06 35.75 -6.29
N LEU A 312 -5.84 36.08 -6.76
CA LEU A 312 -4.60 35.75 -6.06
C LEU A 312 -4.46 36.56 -4.76
N GLU A 313 -4.76 37.86 -4.80
CA GLU A 313 -4.76 38.73 -3.63
C GLU A 313 -5.76 38.23 -2.59
N ALA A 314 -6.99 37.92 -2.99
CA ALA A 314 -8.02 37.36 -2.10
C ALA A 314 -7.58 36.05 -1.44
N LEU A 315 -6.81 35.20 -2.14
CA LEU A 315 -6.26 33.98 -1.58
C LEU A 315 -5.21 34.26 -0.50
N PHE A 316 -4.31 35.22 -0.71
CA PHE A 316 -3.33 35.63 0.28
C PHE A 316 -3.98 36.32 1.49
N ASP A 317 -4.97 37.17 1.27
CA ASP A 317 -5.74 37.78 2.35
C ASP A 317 -6.41 36.72 3.23
N TYR A 318 -6.93 35.65 2.63
CA TYR A 318 -7.46 34.51 3.38
C TYR A 318 -6.36 33.84 4.21
N PHE A 319 -5.19 33.57 3.64
CA PHE A 319 -4.06 32.97 4.36
C PHE A 319 -3.61 33.82 5.53
N ASP A 320 -3.47 35.13 5.34
CA ASP A 320 -3.04 36.05 6.38
C ASP A 320 -4.08 36.13 7.51
N THR A 321 -5.37 36.15 7.16
CA THR A 321 -6.47 36.17 8.12
C THR A 321 -6.52 34.89 8.97
N HIS A 322 -6.26 33.72 8.37
CA HIS A 322 -6.39 32.41 9.02
C HIS A 322 -5.04 31.76 9.35
N PHE A 323 -3.95 32.53 9.32
CA PHE A 323 -2.58 32.00 9.41
C PHE A 323 -2.37 31.09 10.64
N LYS A 324 -2.91 31.48 11.81
CA LYS A 324 -2.76 30.70 13.05
C LYS A 324 -3.52 29.36 13.03
N GLU A 325 -4.64 29.28 12.32
CA GLU A 325 -5.44 28.06 12.22
C GLU A 325 -4.84 27.09 11.19
N LEU A 326 -4.18 27.64 10.18
CA LEU A 326 -3.55 26.90 9.08
C LEU A 326 -2.13 26.42 9.39
N ASN A 327 -1.47 26.94 10.43
CA ASN A 327 -0.07 26.61 10.77
C ASN A 327 0.06 25.44 11.75
#